data_AF-A0A9P3Z4E3-F1
#
_entry.id   AF-A0A9P3Z4E3-F1
#
_cell.length_a   1.000
_cell.length_b   1.000
_cell.length_c   1.000
_cell.angle_alpha   90.00
_cell.angle_beta   90.00
_cell.angle_gamma   90.00
#
_symmetry.space_group_name_H-M   'P 1'
#
loop_
_entity.id
_entity.type
_entity.pdbx_description
1 polymer ?
#
loop_
_entity_poly.entity_id
_entity_poly.type
_entity_poly.pdbx_seq_one_letter_code
_entity_poly.pdbx_strand_id
1 'polypeptide(L)'
;MHIFDNNGTELNAECSVDEEDGVYGLILESWGPAHRNKDYNIALDCIIERLIDSNIENVVVYLASSTARKHMPSIAERKIHPDEYFPLVGSSTQDIRKVMCSYQAHFSRTGRKEVPSGNRTKRIIISVPQVNNDKFWEPIIHGESSELFQPTVDDSVLNTRVSRLIKKNLNEPKGCKAPEAVERLQKAYIRDPMVKAWILQQSKGICENCGSKAPFYLNDGSPYLEVHHVIPLSSAGADTISNSVALCPNCHRALHYSHNAKELIEALYINIDRLQK
;
A
#
# COMPACT_ATOMS: atom_id res chain seq x y z
N MET A 1 9.21 17.74 -0.91
CA MET A 1 8.53 16.84 -1.86
C MET A 1 7.55 17.68 -2.69
N HIS A 2 6.98 17.10 -3.74
CA HIS A 2 5.92 17.73 -4.53
C HIS A 2 4.74 16.76 -4.61
N ILE A 3 3.52 17.30 -4.67
CA ILE A 3 2.32 16.50 -4.92
C ILE A 3 2.29 16.10 -6.40
N PHE A 4 1.86 14.88 -6.70
CA PHE A 4 1.70 14.38 -8.06
C PHE A 4 0.22 14.35 -8.43
N ASP A 5 -0.14 14.58 -9.69
CA ASP A 5 -1.50 14.42 -10.19
C ASP A 5 -1.86 12.93 -10.41
N ASN A 6 -3.09 12.66 -10.86
CA ASN A 6 -3.57 11.29 -11.09
C ASN A 6 -2.92 10.60 -12.30
N ASN A 7 -2.14 11.34 -13.11
CA ASN A 7 -1.34 10.79 -14.20
C ASN A 7 0.12 10.52 -13.78
N GLY A 8 0.49 10.81 -12.52
CA GLY A 8 1.87 10.72 -12.05
C GLY A 8 2.75 11.88 -12.52
N THR A 9 2.17 13.03 -12.88
CA THR A 9 2.90 14.26 -13.20
C THR A 9 3.12 15.08 -11.93
N GLU A 10 4.36 15.53 -11.71
CA GLU A 10 4.69 16.40 -10.58
C GLU A 10 3.99 17.77 -10.72
N LEU A 11 3.23 18.16 -9.68
CA LEU A 11 2.58 19.47 -9.61
C LEU A 11 3.53 20.52 -9.03
N ASN A 12 3.36 21.77 -9.44
CA ASN A 12 3.99 22.91 -8.77
C ASN A 12 3.24 23.20 -7.47
N ALA A 13 3.46 22.34 -6.48
CA ALA A 13 2.91 22.39 -5.12
C ALA A 13 3.84 21.62 -4.16
N GLU A 14 4.73 22.35 -3.50
CA GLU A 14 5.66 21.82 -2.51
C GLU A 14 4.94 21.31 -1.24
N CYS A 15 5.41 20.19 -0.72
CA CYS A 15 4.92 19.60 0.53
C CYS A 15 6.03 18.86 1.30
N SER A 16 5.76 18.59 2.57
CA SER A 16 6.56 17.69 3.42
C SER A 16 5.65 16.87 4.34
N VAL A 17 6.20 15.84 4.98
CA VAL A 17 5.56 15.09 6.06
C VAL A 17 6.47 15.25 7.25
N ASP A 18 5.98 15.87 8.31
CA ASP A 18 6.80 16.18 9.48
C ASP A 18 5.92 16.45 10.71
N GLU A 19 6.55 16.55 11.87
CA GLU A 19 5.92 17.01 13.10
C GLU A 19 6.27 18.48 13.38
N GLU A 20 5.24 19.33 13.49
CA GLU A 20 5.40 20.72 13.92
C GLU A 20 4.53 21.02 15.15
N ASP A 21 5.18 21.46 16.23
CA ASP A 21 4.55 21.84 17.49
C ASP A 21 3.60 20.76 18.07
N GLY A 22 4.02 19.49 17.97
CA GLY A 22 3.27 18.33 18.49
C GLY A 22 2.18 17.80 17.55
N VAL A 23 2.10 18.30 16.31
CA VAL A 23 1.18 17.79 15.29
C VAL A 23 1.97 17.20 14.14
N TYR A 24 1.77 15.91 13.91
CA TYR A 24 2.35 15.19 12.79
C TYR A 24 1.35 15.13 11.63
N GLY A 25 1.81 15.37 10.41
CA GLY A 25 0.97 15.27 9.22
C GLY A 25 1.62 15.78 7.95
N LEU A 26 0.80 15.86 6.90
CA LEU A 26 1.23 16.43 5.62
C LEU A 26 1.16 17.95 5.68
N ILE A 27 2.29 18.59 5.43
CA ILE A 27 2.42 20.04 5.35
C ILE A 27 2.39 20.45 3.89
N LEU A 28 1.40 21.26 3.52
CA LEU A 28 1.27 21.83 2.18
C LEU A 28 1.74 23.29 2.19
N GLU A 29 2.73 23.61 1.37
CA GLU A 29 3.32 24.94 1.34
C GLU A 29 2.39 25.96 0.69
N SER A 30 2.43 27.21 1.18
CA SER A 30 1.55 28.27 0.68
C SER A 30 1.75 28.57 -0.80
N TRP A 31 0.69 28.97 -1.50
CA TRP A 31 0.81 29.65 -2.80
C TRP A 31 1.42 31.04 -2.58
N GLY A 32 2.63 31.22 -3.10
CA GLY A 32 3.43 32.43 -2.94
C GLY A 32 3.35 33.39 -4.13
N PRO A 33 3.93 34.60 -3.98
CA PRO A 33 4.15 35.51 -5.12
C PRO A 33 5.02 34.84 -6.20
N ALA A 34 4.97 35.35 -7.43
CA ALA A 34 5.72 34.84 -8.59
C ALA A 34 5.41 33.37 -8.99
N HIS A 35 4.16 32.94 -8.82
CA HIS A 35 3.68 31.60 -9.22
C HIS A 35 4.31 30.41 -8.48
N ARG A 36 5.01 30.62 -7.35
CA ARG A 36 5.47 29.51 -6.50
C ARG A 36 4.27 28.76 -5.91
N ASN A 37 4.21 27.46 -6.08
CA ASN A 37 3.08 26.61 -5.67
C ASN A 37 1.77 26.98 -6.39
N LYS A 38 1.84 27.33 -7.68
CA LYS A 38 0.67 27.73 -8.49
C LYS A 38 -0.42 26.66 -8.57
N ASP A 39 -0.07 25.39 -8.38
CA ASP A 39 -0.98 24.25 -8.46
C ASP A 39 -1.55 23.88 -7.07
N TYR A 40 -1.39 24.73 -6.05
CA TYR A 40 -1.84 24.51 -4.66
C TYR A 40 -3.26 23.92 -4.57
N ASN A 41 -4.23 24.50 -5.30
CA ASN A 41 -5.62 24.05 -5.21
C ASN A 41 -5.81 22.67 -5.83
N ILE A 42 -5.15 22.39 -6.96
CA ILE A 42 -5.20 21.10 -7.65
C ILE A 42 -4.54 20.03 -6.75
N ALA A 43 -3.40 20.36 -6.17
CA ALA A 43 -2.70 19.49 -5.23
C ALA A 43 -3.55 19.17 -3.99
N LEU A 44 -4.26 20.17 -3.44
CA LEU A 44 -5.16 19.96 -2.30
C LEU A 44 -6.38 19.11 -2.68
N ASP A 45 -6.91 19.25 -3.89
CA ASP A 45 -7.96 18.36 -4.40
C ASP A 45 -7.45 16.91 -4.47
N CYS A 46 -6.26 16.66 -5.01
CA CYS A 46 -5.64 15.33 -5.04
C CYS A 46 -5.44 14.73 -3.64
N ILE A 47 -4.96 15.54 -2.67
CA ILE A 47 -4.78 15.09 -1.28
C ILE A 47 -6.12 14.66 -0.67
N ILE A 48 -7.16 15.49 -0.81
CA ILE A 48 -8.49 15.21 -0.24
C ILE A 48 -9.08 13.94 -0.88
N GLU A 49 -9.04 13.82 -2.21
CA GLU A 49 -9.52 12.64 -2.93
C GLU A 49 -8.83 11.36 -2.44
N ARG A 50 -7.49 11.39 -2.31
CA ARG A 50 -6.71 10.21 -1.89
C ARG A 50 -6.92 9.85 -0.42
N LEU A 51 -7.18 10.83 0.44
CA LEU A 51 -7.56 10.57 1.83
C LEU A 51 -8.92 9.88 1.90
N ILE A 52 -9.90 10.35 1.13
CA ILE A 52 -11.23 9.71 1.02
C ILE A 52 -11.11 8.28 0.50
N ASP A 53 -10.34 8.06 -0.58
CA ASP A 53 -10.07 6.73 -1.14
C ASP A 53 -9.32 5.80 -0.18
N SER A 54 -8.60 6.36 0.78
CA SER A 54 -7.94 5.64 1.88
C SER A 54 -8.86 5.44 3.09
N ASN A 55 -10.17 5.65 2.91
CA ASN A 55 -11.21 5.52 3.93
C ASN A 55 -11.01 6.44 5.15
N ILE A 56 -10.44 7.62 4.92
CA ILE A 56 -10.34 8.68 5.93
C ILE A 56 -11.53 9.62 5.79
N GLU A 57 -12.40 9.59 6.78
CA GLU A 57 -13.61 10.42 6.79
C GLU A 57 -13.37 11.80 7.43
N ASN A 58 -12.35 11.92 8.27
CA ASN A 58 -12.14 13.06 9.15
C ASN A 58 -10.65 13.42 9.28
N VAL A 59 -10.35 14.71 9.26
CA VAL A 59 -8.98 15.25 9.46
C VAL A 59 -9.00 16.43 10.42
N VAL A 60 -7.82 16.83 10.89
CA VAL A 60 -7.64 18.12 11.58
C VAL A 60 -6.67 18.97 10.78
N VAL A 61 -7.04 20.24 10.52
CA VAL A 61 -6.25 21.13 9.67
C VAL A 61 -5.84 22.35 10.48
N TYR A 62 -4.55 22.64 10.47
CA TYR A 62 -3.98 23.76 11.22
C TYR A 62 -3.21 24.70 10.31
N LEU A 63 -3.17 25.98 10.67
CA LEU A 63 -2.25 26.93 10.08
C LEU A 63 -0.82 26.65 10.54
N ALA A 64 0.08 26.53 9.58
CA ALA A 64 1.48 26.18 9.82
C ALA A 64 2.46 27.27 9.33
N SER A 65 1.98 28.43 8.87
CA SER A 65 2.89 29.53 8.50
C SER A 65 3.70 30.01 9.71
N SER A 66 4.98 30.32 9.52
CA SER A 66 5.88 30.79 10.58
C SER A 66 5.33 32.00 11.35
N THR A 67 4.64 32.91 10.67
CA THR A 67 4.01 34.07 11.31
C THR A 67 2.82 33.68 12.19
N ALA A 68 1.99 32.74 11.75
CA ALA A 68 0.90 32.20 12.55
C ALA A 68 1.42 31.48 13.79
N ARG A 69 2.45 30.63 13.64
CA ARG A 69 3.12 29.93 14.74
C ARG A 69 3.69 30.89 15.80
N LYS A 70 4.27 32.01 15.35
CA LYS A 70 4.81 33.04 16.24
C LYS A 70 3.75 33.78 17.07
N HIS A 71 2.59 34.10 16.48
CA HIS A 71 1.57 34.94 17.14
C HIS A 71 0.42 34.13 17.75
N MET A 72 0.24 32.87 17.35
CA MET A 72 -0.72 31.91 17.91
C MET A 72 0.06 30.64 18.29
N PRO A 73 0.80 30.67 19.42
CA PRO A 73 1.67 29.56 19.81
C PRO A 73 0.88 28.30 20.16
N SER A 74 -0.35 28.46 20.66
CA SER A 74 -1.25 27.34 20.93
C SER A 74 -1.69 26.68 19.62
N ILE A 75 -1.56 25.36 19.54
CA ILE A 75 -2.03 24.61 18.38
C ILE A 75 -3.55 24.69 18.21
N ALA A 76 -4.30 24.77 19.32
CA ALA A 76 -5.75 24.88 19.30
C ALA A 76 -6.22 26.17 18.63
N GLU A 77 -5.48 27.28 18.81
CA GLU A 77 -5.77 28.56 18.16
C GLU A 77 -5.51 28.53 16.65
N ARG A 78 -4.63 27.64 16.19
CA ARG A 78 -4.25 27.49 14.78
C ARG A 78 -5.14 26.52 14.01
N LYS A 79 -6.02 25.77 14.68
CA LYS A 79 -7.02 24.93 14.02
C LYS A 79 -7.97 25.82 13.23
N ILE A 80 -8.10 25.58 11.92
CA ILE A 80 -8.80 26.53 11.04
C ILE A 80 -10.31 26.40 11.09
N HIS A 81 -10.80 25.21 11.43
CA HIS A 81 -12.21 24.85 11.46
C HIS A 81 -12.73 24.79 12.91
N PRO A 82 -14.05 24.96 13.15
CA PRO A 82 -14.59 25.09 14.49
C PRO A 82 -14.69 23.74 15.23
N ASP A 83 -15.16 22.71 14.53
CA ASP A 83 -15.49 21.41 15.11
C ASP A 83 -14.24 20.59 15.45
N GLU A 84 -14.38 19.51 16.22
CA GLU A 84 -13.25 18.66 16.59
C GLU A 84 -12.49 18.15 15.36
N TYR A 85 -13.25 17.73 14.34
CA TYR A 85 -12.75 17.24 13.06
C TYR A 85 -13.36 18.02 11.90
N PHE A 86 -12.59 18.07 10.81
CA PHE A 86 -13.06 18.53 9.51
C PHE A 86 -13.47 17.31 8.67
N PRO A 87 -14.75 17.20 8.27
CA PRO A 87 -15.23 16.06 7.51
C PRO A 87 -14.76 16.11 6.05
N LEU A 88 -14.37 14.96 5.52
CA LEU A 88 -14.05 14.74 4.11
C LEU A 88 -15.17 14.01 3.35
N VAL A 89 -16.29 13.71 4.02
CA VAL A 89 -17.43 13.00 3.44
C VAL A 89 -18.64 13.93 3.27
N GLY A 90 -19.55 13.58 2.35
CA GLY A 90 -20.83 14.26 2.19
C GLY A 90 -20.86 15.43 1.19
N SER A 91 -19.79 15.65 0.42
CA SER A 91 -19.72 16.67 -0.64
C SER A 91 -18.66 16.31 -1.68
N SER A 92 -18.61 17.02 -2.81
CA SER A 92 -17.55 16.83 -3.81
C SER A 92 -16.18 17.25 -3.25
N THR A 93 -15.10 16.62 -3.70
CA THR A 93 -13.71 16.97 -3.35
C THR A 93 -13.44 18.47 -3.47
N GLN A 94 -13.88 19.06 -4.59
CA GLN A 94 -13.70 20.48 -4.86
C GLN A 94 -14.45 21.35 -3.86
N ASP A 95 -15.66 20.96 -3.44
CA ASP A 95 -16.45 21.71 -2.45
C ASP A 95 -15.86 21.62 -1.05
N ILE A 96 -15.40 20.43 -0.65
CA ILE A 96 -14.65 20.20 0.59
C ILE A 96 -13.41 21.12 0.60
N ARG A 97 -12.64 21.15 -0.49
CA ARG A 97 -11.50 22.03 -0.66
C ARG A 97 -11.89 23.52 -0.59
N LYS A 98 -13.00 23.95 -1.21
CA LYS A 98 -13.46 25.36 -1.14
C LYS A 98 -13.73 25.77 0.31
N VAL A 99 -14.40 24.90 1.07
CA VAL A 99 -14.73 25.14 2.48
C VAL A 99 -13.46 25.18 3.32
N MET A 100 -12.56 24.21 3.19
CA MET A 100 -11.27 24.19 3.89
C MET A 100 -10.46 25.47 3.64
N CYS A 101 -10.36 25.89 2.37
CA CYS A 101 -9.68 27.11 1.98
C CYS A 101 -10.38 28.39 2.50
N SER A 102 -11.71 28.40 2.59
CA SER A 102 -12.43 29.56 3.15
C SER A 102 -12.14 29.77 4.63
N TYR A 103 -11.97 28.70 5.42
CA TYR A 103 -11.59 28.80 6.83
C TYR A 103 -10.25 29.50 7.02
N GLN A 104 -9.29 29.29 6.09
CA GLN A 104 -8.01 29.98 6.13
C GLN A 104 -8.15 31.51 6.01
N ALA A 105 -9.18 32.03 5.32
CA ALA A 105 -9.40 33.46 5.14
C ALA A 105 -9.79 34.19 6.43
N HIS A 106 -10.21 33.45 7.46
CA HIS A 106 -10.46 33.99 8.80
C HIS A 106 -9.19 34.25 9.59
N PHE A 107 -8.01 34.05 9.03
CA PHE A 107 -6.76 34.29 9.75
C PHE A 107 -5.97 35.43 9.12
N SER A 108 -5.39 36.28 9.97
CA SER A 108 -4.39 37.27 9.60
C SER A 108 -2.98 36.75 9.92
N ARG A 109 -1.98 37.64 9.86
CA ARG A 109 -0.64 37.35 10.36
C ARG A 109 -0.57 37.26 11.89
N THR A 110 -1.45 37.96 12.59
CA THR A 110 -1.37 38.18 14.04
C THR A 110 -2.48 37.48 14.84
N GLY A 111 -3.44 36.85 14.17
CA GLY A 111 -4.57 36.22 14.85
C GLY A 111 -5.77 35.98 13.94
N ARG A 112 -6.85 35.46 14.53
CA ARG A 112 -8.14 35.22 13.86
C ARG A 112 -8.90 36.53 13.61
N LYS A 113 -9.68 36.56 12.54
CA LYS A 113 -10.56 37.64 12.09
C LYS A 113 -12.00 37.17 12.14
N GLU A 114 -12.91 38.07 12.51
CA GLU A 114 -14.36 37.80 12.45
C GLU A 114 -14.82 37.67 10.98
N VAL A 115 -14.43 38.62 10.12
CA VAL A 115 -14.82 38.63 8.71
C VAL A 115 -13.73 38.01 7.82
N PRO A 116 -14.07 37.00 6.98
CA PRO A 116 -13.11 36.34 6.11
C PRO A 116 -12.65 37.26 4.98
N SER A 117 -11.38 37.63 5.01
CA SER A 117 -10.76 38.55 4.03
C SER A 117 -9.30 38.21 3.71
N GLY A 118 -8.74 37.20 4.38
CA GLY A 118 -7.35 36.78 4.19
C GLY A 118 -7.13 35.84 3.01
N ASN A 119 -5.86 35.52 2.77
CA ASN A 119 -5.46 34.52 1.77
C ASN A 119 -6.06 33.13 2.10
N ARG A 120 -6.41 32.37 1.05
CA ARG A 120 -7.07 31.05 1.10
C ARG A 120 -6.13 29.87 0.78
N THR A 121 -4.87 30.16 0.50
CA THR A 121 -3.84 29.20 0.07
C THR A 121 -2.56 29.36 0.90
N LYS A 122 -2.74 29.33 2.22
CA LYS A 122 -1.65 29.47 3.20
C LYS A 122 -0.96 28.13 3.45
N ARG A 123 0.17 28.18 4.14
CA ARG A 123 0.87 26.99 4.61
C ARG A 123 0.03 26.34 5.71
N ILE A 124 -0.36 25.09 5.49
CA ILE A 124 -1.22 24.31 6.38
C ILE A 124 -0.60 22.96 6.68
N ILE A 125 -0.95 22.39 7.83
CA ILE A 125 -0.71 20.99 8.15
C ILE A 125 -2.05 20.25 8.21
N ILE A 126 -2.14 19.13 7.50
CA ILE A 126 -3.29 18.23 7.47
C ILE A 126 -2.89 17.01 8.29
N SER A 127 -3.57 16.79 9.41
CA SER A 127 -3.33 15.71 10.35
C SER A 127 -4.46 14.70 10.29
N VAL A 128 -4.12 13.42 10.23
CA VAL A 128 -5.07 12.32 10.41
C VAL A 128 -4.86 11.75 11.82
N PRO A 129 -5.88 11.74 12.69
CA PRO A 129 -5.74 11.19 14.03
C PRO A 129 -5.19 9.75 14.00
N GLN A 130 -4.29 9.43 14.92
CA GLN A 130 -3.64 8.10 15.04
C GLN A 130 -2.70 7.69 13.89
N VAL A 131 -2.43 8.59 12.94
CA VAL A 131 -1.43 8.35 11.88
C VAL A 131 -0.16 9.12 12.20
N ASN A 132 0.94 8.38 12.42
CA ASN A 132 2.25 8.93 12.76
C ASN A 132 3.40 8.29 11.95
N ASN A 133 3.13 7.81 10.74
CA ASN A 133 4.12 7.17 9.89
C ASN A 133 4.12 7.69 8.45
N ASP A 134 5.32 7.87 7.89
CA ASP A 134 5.50 8.47 6.56
C ASP A 134 4.90 7.61 5.44
N LYS A 135 4.88 6.28 5.63
CA LYS A 135 4.36 5.31 4.65
C LYS A 135 2.87 5.51 4.35
N PHE A 136 2.11 6.06 5.29
CA PHE A 136 0.72 6.43 5.04
C PHE A 136 0.61 7.60 4.07
N TRP A 137 1.48 8.62 4.21
CA TRP A 137 1.41 9.86 3.45
C TRP A 137 2.01 9.75 2.05
N GLU A 138 2.93 8.81 1.83
CA GLU A 138 3.57 8.54 0.54
C GLU A 138 2.56 8.36 -0.62
N PRO A 139 1.55 7.45 -0.54
CA PRO A 139 0.54 7.33 -1.59
C PRO A 139 -0.40 8.55 -1.70
N ILE A 140 -0.56 9.35 -0.64
CA ILE A 140 -1.35 10.59 -0.68
C ILE A 140 -0.60 11.66 -1.52
N ILE A 141 0.71 11.75 -1.34
CA ILE A 141 1.58 12.71 -2.05
C ILE A 141 1.75 12.31 -3.52
N HIS A 142 2.14 11.07 -3.77
CA HIS A 142 2.54 10.63 -5.11
C HIS A 142 1.36 10.12 -5.95
N GLY A 143 0.20 9.89 -5.33
CA GLY A 143 -0.88 9.16 -5.97
C GLY A 143 -0.48 7.72 -6.26
N GLU A 144 -1.43 6.95 -6.80
CA GLU A 144 -1.08 5.65 -7.38
C GLU A 144 -0.79 5.84 -8.86
N SER A 145 0.36 5.33 -9.31
CA SER A 145 0.73 5.35 -10.72
C SER A 145 -0.38 4.71 -11.57
N SER A 146 -0.66 5.28 -12.74
CA SER A 146 -1.58 4.70 -13.74
C SER A 146 -1.20 3.26 -14.11
N GLU A 147 0.08 2.89 -13.89
CA GLU A 147 0.59 1.53 -13.99
C GLU A 147 -0.16 0.53 -13.11
N LEU A 148 -0.74 0.95 -11.97
CA LEU A 148 -1.46 0.06 -11.06
C LEU A 148 -2.59 -0.71 -11.77
N PHE A 149 -3.26 -0.04 -12.71
CA PHE A 149 -4.41 -0.58 -13.44
C PHE A 149 -4.01 -1.23 -14.77
N GLN A 150 -2.74 -1.15 -15.16
CA GLN A 150 -2.29 -1.72 -16.42
C GLN A 150 -2.25 -3.25 -16.36
N PRO A 151 -2.69 -3.96 -17.41
CA PRO A 151 -2.42 -5.38 -17.56
C PRO A 151 -0.92 -5.67 -17.56
N THR A 152 -0.54 -6.89 -17.20
CA THR A 152 0.85 -7.35 -17.27
C THR A 152 0.87 -8.88 -17.38
N VAL A 153 1.95 -9.39 -17.96
CA VAL A 153 2.26 -10.82 -18.11
C VAL A 153 3.19 -11.31 -17.00
N ASP A 154 3.67 -10.40 -16.14
CA ASP A 154 4.48 -10.72 -14.98
C ASP A 154 3.59 -10.91 -13.75
N ASP A 155 3.46 -12.16 -13.29
CA ASP A 155 2.64 -12.54 -12.14
C ASP A 155 3.05 -11.82 -10.84
N SER A 156 4.34 -11.51 -10.64
CA SER A 156 4.79 -10.80 -9.44
C SER A 156 4.28 -9.36 -9.45
N VAL A 157 4.36 -8.70 -10.60
CA VAL A 157 3.81 -7.35 -10.79
C VAL A 157 2.29 -7.37 -10.67
N LEU A 158 1.62 -8.35 -11.30
CA LEU A 158 0.17 -8.51 -11.23
C LEU A 158 -0.31 -8.68 -9.79
N ASN A 159 0.28 -9.62 -9.04
CA ASN A 159 -0.07 -9.86 -7.65
C ASN A 159 0.17 -8.64 -6.76
N THR A 160 1.26 -7.90 -7.02
CA THR A 160 1.53 -6.63 -6.31
C THR A 160 0.44 -5.60 -6.58
N ARG A 161 0.05 -5.40 -7.85
CA ARG A 161 -1.04 -4.49 -8.23
C ARG A 161 -2.36 -4.91 -7.60
N VAL A 162 -2.71 -6.20 -7.69
CA VAL A 162 -3.93 -6.77 -7.08
C VAL A 162 -3.95 -6.54 -5.57
N SER A 163 -2.84 -6.75 -4.85
CA SER A 163 -2.78 -6.56 -3.38
C SER A 163 -3.11 -5.13 -2.93
N ARG A 164 -2.91 -4.13 -3.79
CA ARG A 164 -3.30 -2.74 -3.56
C ARG A 164 -4.75 -2.49 -3.98
N LEU A 165 -5.15 -3.01 -5.14
CA LEU A 165 -6.50 -2.86 -5.69
C LEU A 165 -7.59 -3.47 -4.79
N ILE A 166 -7.33 -4.60 -4.11
CA ILE A 166 -8.31 -5.23 -3.20
C ILE A 166 -8.69 -4.35 -1.99
N LYS A 167 -7.90 -3.33 -1.69
CA LYS A 167 -8.18 -2.38 -0.60
C LYS A 167 -9.08 -1.23 -1.05
N LYS A 168 -9.44 -1.18 -2.33
CA LYS A 168 -10.24 -0.13 -2.95
C LYS A 168 -11.66 -0.62 -3.21
N ASN A 169 -12.57 0.33 -3.39
CA ASN A 169 -13.89 0.03 -3.92
C ASN A 169 -13.80 -0.14 -5.45
N LEU A 170 -13.99 -1.37 -5.93
CA LEU A 170 -13.84 -1.71 -7.34
C LEU A 170 -15.22 -1.81 -8.00
N ASN A 171 -15.37 -1.16 -9.15
CA ASN A 171 -16.50 -1.39 -10.05
C ASN A 171 -16.23 -2.64 -10.92
N GLU A 172 -17.30 -3.24 -11.47
CA GLU A 172 -17.19 -4.39 -12.36
C GLU A 172 -16.30 -4.04 -13.59
N PRO A 173 -15.17 -4.75 -13.79
CA PRO A 173 -14.29 -4.48 -14.91
C PRO A 173 -14.83 -5.10 -16.21
N LYS A 174 -14.71 -4.39 -17.33
CA LYS A 174 -15.10 -4.90 -18.66
C LYS A 174 -14.25 -6.11 -19.11
N GLY A 175 -13.01 -6.21 -18.61
CA GLY A 175 -12.05 -7.23 -19.00
C GLY A 175 -11.57 -7.12 -20.45
N CYS A 176 -10.95 -8.18 -20.96
CA CYS A 176 -10.51 -8.31 -22.35
C CYS A 176 -11.01 -9.64 -22.93
N LYS A 177 -11.80 -9.58 -24.00
CA LYS A 177 -12.39 -10.78 -24.65
C LYS A 177 -11.35 -11.62 -25.40
N ALA A 178 -10.29 -10.99 -25.87
CA ALA A 178 -9.21 -11.62 -26.63
C ALA A 178 -7.87 -11.11 -26.06
N PRO A 179 -7.38 -11.68 -24.95
CA PRO A 179 -6.13 -11.25 -24.33
C PRO A 179 -4.96 -11.49 -25.29
N GLU A 180 -4.01 -10.56 -25.30
CA GLU A 180 -2.77 -10.70 -26.06
C GLU A 180 -1.90 -11.80 -25.44
N ALA A 181 -1.40 -12.71 -26.29
CA ALA A 181 -0.44 -13.72 -25.89
C ALA A 181 0.98 -13.21 -26.21
N VAL A 182 1.90 -13.42 -25.26
CA VAL A 182 3.31 -13.11 -25.45
C VAL A 182 4.16 -14.36 -25.22
N GLU A 183 5.19 -14.54 -26.04
CA GLU A 183 6.19 -15.56 -25.82
C GLU A 183 7.15 -15.14 -24.70
N ARG A 184 7.41 -16.04 -23.76
CA ARG A 184 8.31 -15.78 -22.62
C ARG A 184 9.36 -16.89 -22.50
N LEU A 185 10.63 -16.49 -22.43
CA LEU A 185 11.72 -17.38 -22.05
C LEU A 185 11.72 -17.55 -20.53
N GLN A 186 11.63 -18.79 -20.05
CA GLN A 186 11.68 -19.10 -18.62
C GLN A 186 12.78 -20.11 -18.33
N LYS A 187 13.61 -19.82 -17.31
CA LYS A 187 14.59 -20.77 -16.81
C LYS A 187 13.86 -21.90 -16.06
N ALA A 188 14.07 -23.13 -16.52
CA ALA A 188 13.60 -24.34 -15.86
C ALA A 188 14.80 -25.19 -15.40
N TYR A 189 14.54 -26.08 -14.45
CA TYR A 189 15.53 -27.04 -13.95
C TYR A 189 15.07 -28.44 -14.33
N ILE A 190 16.00 -29.27 -14.80
CA ILE A 190 15.78 -30.72 -14.96
C ILE A 190 15.65 -31.29 -13.55
N ARG A 191 14.57 -32.02 -13.28
CA ARG A 191 14.27 -32.59 -11.98
C ARG A 191 14.31 -34.11 -12.03
N ASP A 192 14.86 -34.74 -11.01
CA ASP A 192 14.95 -36.18 -10.88
C ASP A 192 13.58 -36.77 -10.49
N PRO A 193 12.94 -37.58 -11.37
CA PRO A 193 11.66 -38.21 -11.04
C PRO A 193 11.76 -39.18 -9.86
N MET A 194 12.93 -39.77 -9.60
CA MET A 194 13.12 -40.71 -8.49
C MET A 194 13.04 -39.98 -7.14
N VAL A 195 13.63 -38.79 -7.04
CA VAL A 195 13.54 -37.95 -5.83
C VAL A 195 12.08 -37.60 -5.55
N LYS A 196 11.36 -37.12 -6.57
CA LYS A 196 9.94 -36.75 -6.44
C LYS A 196 9.08 -37.96 -6.03
N ALA A 197 9.23 -39.09 -6.71
CA ALA A 197 8.45 -40.30 -6.43
C ALA A 197 8.72 -40.84 -5.02
N TRP A 198 9.99 -40.87 -4.61
CA TRP A 198 10.38 -41.36 -3.28
C TRP A 198 9.76 -40.50 -2.17
N ILE A 199 9.81 -39.17 -2.28
CA ILE A 199 9.22 -38.25 -1.30
C ILE A 199 7.70 -38.45 -1.19
N LEU A 200 7.00 -38.58 -2.33
CA LEU A 200 5.56 -38.84 -2.32
C LEU A 200 5.22 -40.19 -1.68
N GLN A 201 6.00 -41.25 -1.95
CA GLN A 201 5.80 -42.56 -1.31
C GLN A 201 6.01 -42.49 0.21
N GLN A 202 7.06 -41.83 0.68
CA GLN A 202 7.33 -41.71 2.12
C GLN A 202 6.25 -40.91 2.85
N SER A 203 5.66 -39.91 2.20
CA SER A 203 4.57 -39.10 2.77
C SER A 203 3.30 -39.90 3.07
N LYS A 204 3.10 -41.05 2.40
CA LYS A 204 1.86 -41.87 2.49
C LYS A 204 0.58 -41.04 2.24
N GLY A 205 0.67 -40.02 1.38
CA GLY A 205 -0.45 -39.14 1.08
C GLY A 205 -0.82 -38.19 2.21
N ILE A 206 0.09 -37.94 3.16
CA ILE A 206 -0.08 -37.00 4.26
C ILE A 206 0.89 -35.83 4.07
N CYS A 207 0.38 -34.60 4.19
CA CYS A 207 1.18 -33.39 4.11
C CYS A 207 2.19 -33.31 5.27
N GLU A 208 3.47 -33.10 4.96
CA GLU A 208 4.54 -33.10 5.96
C GLU A 208 4.64 -31.80 6.77
N ASN A 209 3.82 -30.80 6.46
CA ASN A 209 3.72 -29.57 7.27
C ASN A 209 2.50 -29.59 8.21
N CYS A 210 1.29 -29.84 7.69
CA CYS A 210 0.06 -29.76 8.48
C CYS A 210 -0.50 -31.11 8.97
N GLY A 211 0.09 -32.24 8.57
CA GLY A 211 -0.37 -33.58 8.95
C GLY A 211 -1.73 -33.99 8.36
N SER A 212 -2.33 -33.17 7.48
CA SER A 212 -3.59 -33.51 6.82
C SER A 212 -3.36 -34.44 5.63
N LYS A 213 -4.35 -35.29 5.34
CA LYS A 213 -4.36 -36.12 4.11
C LYS A 213 -4.41 -35.24 2.87
N ALA A 214 -3.96 -35.79 1.74
CA ALA A 214 -4.09 -35.16 0.43
C ALA A 214 -5.55 -34.71 0.17
N PRO A 215 -5.75 -33.52 -0.43
CA PRO A 215 -7.09 -32.95 -0.61
C PRO A 215 -7.95 -33.71 -1.61
N PHE A 216 -7.34 -34.42 -2.56
CA PHE A 216 -8.02 -35.24 -3.56
C PHE A 216 -7.07 -36.31 -4.11
N TYR A 217 -7.63 -37.20 -4.94
CA TYR A 217 -6.90 -38.25 -5.64
C TYR A 217 -6.83 -37.96 -7.14
N LEU A 218 -5.72 -38.33 -7.77
CA LEU A 218 -5.53 -38.31 -9.21
C LEU A 218 -6.34 -39.42 -9.89
N ASN A 219 -6.46 -39.36 -11.22
CA ASN A 219 -7.23 -40.33 -12.02
C ASN A 219 -6.70 -41.77 -11.88
N ASP A 220 -5.43 -41.94 -11.55
CA ASP A 220 -4.80 -43.25 -11.28
C ASP A 220 -5.00 -43.73 -9.84
N GLY A 221 -5.75 -42.99 -9.02
CA GLY A 221 -6.01 -43.29 -7.62
C GLY A 221 -4.92 -42.84 -6.65
N SER A 222 -3.84 -42.20 -7.10
CA SER A 222 -2.78 -41.72 -6.22
C SER A 222 -3.17 -40.41 -5.49
N PRO A 223 -2.74 -40.20 -4.24
CA PRO A 223 -3.04 -38.98 -3.48
C PRO A 223 -2.28 -37.76 -4.04
N TYR A 224 -2.96 -36.62 -4.21
CA TYR A 224 -2.33 -35.41 -4.75
C TYR A 224 -1.59 -34.61 -3.66
N LEU A 225 -0.25 -34.60 -3.73
CA LEU A 225 0.64 -33.70 -3.00
C LEU A 225 1.69 -33.10 -3.94
N GLU A 226 2.21 -31.94 -3.57
CA GLU A 226 3.22 -31.21 -4.33
C GLU A 226 4.58 -31.36 -3.64
N VAL A 227 5.60 -31.78 -4.38
CA VAL A 227 6.98 -31.83 -3.86
C VAL A 227 7.59 -30.45 -3.95
N HIS A 228 8.08 -29.96 -2.82
CA HIS A 228 8.70 -28.65 -2.64
C HIS A 228 10.15 -28.82 -2.21
N HIS A 229 11.06 -28.08 -2.85
CA HIS A 229 12.45 -27.94 -2.42
C HIS A 229 12.54 -26.85 -1.34
N VAL A 230 12.92 -27.22 -0.11
CA VAL A 230 12.95 -26.31 1.05
C VAL A 230 13.94 -25.17 0.83
N ILE A 231 15.14 -25.49 0.33
CA ILE A 231 16.03 -24.54 -0.33
C ILE A 231 15.68 -24.55 -1.82
N PRO A 232 15.15 -23.44 -2.38
CA PRO A 232 14.72 -23.41 -3.78
C PRO A 232 15.86 -23.68 -4.76
N LEU A 233 15.59 -24.39 -5.85
CA LEU A 233 16.55 -24.61 -6.94
C LEU A 233 17.07 -23.29 -7.55
N SER A 234 16.23 -22.24 -7.57
CA SER A 234 16.62 -20.90 -7.98
C SER A 234 17.69 -20.26 -7.10
N SER A 235 17.80 -20.73 -5.85
CA SER A 235 18.76 -20.29 -4.84
C SER A 235 19.87 -21.34 -4.62
N ALA A 236 20.17 -22.13 -5.66
CA ALA A 236 21.16 -23.20 -5.65
C ALA A 236 20.87 -24.37 -4.68
N GLY A 237 19.61 -24.58 -4.30
CA GLY A 237 19.20 -25.78 -3.57
C GLY A 237 19.42 -27.06 -4.38
N ALA A 238 19.76 -28.16 -3.70
CA ALA A 238 19.98 -29.45 -4.33
C ALA A 238 18.65 -30.17 -4.63
N ASP A 239 18.60 -30.90 -5.74
CA ASP A 239 17.48 -31.80 -6.05
C ASP A 239 17.69 -33.16 -5.39
N THR A 240 17.51 -33.20 -4.07
CA THR A 240 17.77 -34.38 -3.23
C THR A 240 16.62 -34.62 -2.25
N ILE A 241 16.55 -35.85 -1.73
CA ILE A 241 15.58 -36.21 -0.68
C ILE A 241 15.77 -35.39 0.60
N SER A 242 17.00 -34.94 0.88
CA SER A 242 17.35 -34.14 2.06
C SER A 242 17.00 -32.66 1.94
N ASN A 243 16.49 -32.23 0.79
CA ASN A 243 16.03 -30.87 0.56
C ASN A 243 14.56 -30.84 0.09
N SER A 244 13.85 -31.97 0.13
CA SER A 244 12.51 -32.11 -0.48
C SER A 244 11.44 -32.56 0.52
N VAL A 245 10.25 -31.99 0.40
CA VAL A 245 9.06 -32.32 1.22
C VAL A 245 7.80 -32.46 0.37
N ALA A 246 6.87 -33.32 0.76
CA ALA A 246 5.55 -33.48 0.18
C ALA A 246 4.51 -32.65 0.94
N LEU A 247 3.83 -31.75 0.22
CA LEU A 247 2.92 -30.78 0.82
C LEU A 247 1.57 -30.76 0.12
N CYS A 248 0.50 -30.47 0.87
CA CYS A 248 -0.75 -30.11 0.24
C CYS A 248 -0.62 -28.72 -0.44
N PRO A 249 -1.46 -28.39 -1.43
CA PRO A 249 -1.35 -27.12 -2.16
C PRO A 249 -1.37 -25.90 -1.24
N ASN A 250 -2.20 -25.92 -0.19
CA ASN A 250 -2.30 -24.84 0.78
C ASN A 250 -0.96 -24.60 1.52
N CYS A 251 -0.35 -25.66 2.04
CA CYS A 251 0.94 -25.55 2.74
C CYS A 251 2.07 -25.18 1.79
N HIS A 252 2.07 -25.71 0.56
CA HIS A 252 3.06 -25.33 -0.44
C HIS A 252 3.00 -23.84 -0.78
N ARG A 253 1.80 -23.28 -0.99
CA ARG A 253 1.63 -21.84 -1.20
C ARG A 253 1.99 -21.02 0.05
N ALA A 254 1.67 -21.50 1.25
CA ALA A 254 2.01 -20.80 2.49
C ALA A 254 3.53 -20.62 2.66
N LEU A 255 4.34 -21.64 2.39
CA LEU A 255 5.81 -21.54 2.44
C LEU A 255 6.39 -20.51 1.45
N HIS A 256 5.67 -20.20 0.37
CA HIS A 256 6.10 -19.16 -0.58
C HIS A 256 5.63 -17.75 -0.21
N TYR A 257 4.42 -17.62 0.33
CA TYR A 257 3.72 -16.32 0.37
C TYR A 257 3.25 -15.88 1.75
N SER A 258 3.25 -16.75 2.76
CA SER A 258 2.75 -16.36 4.09
C SER A 258 3.76 -15.45 4.80
N HIS A 259 3.24 -14.55 5.64
CA HIS A 259 4.07 -13.68 6.48
C HIS A 259 4.96 -14.49 7.44
N ASN A 260 4.52 -15.68 7.85
CA ASN A 260 5.22 -16.60 8.73
C ASN A 260 5.94 -17.75 8.00
N ALA A 261 6.21 -17.62 6.69
CA ALA A 261 6.84 -18.68 5.90
C ALA A 261 8.17 -19.17 6.48
N LYS A 262 8.98 -18.26 7.05
CA LYS A 262 10.25 -18.61 7.71
C LYS A 262 10.05 -19.55 8.90
N GLU A 263 9.03 -19.29 9.72
CA GLU A 263 8.71 -20.14 10.88
C GLU A 263 8.24 -21.52 10.43
N LEU A 264 7.45 -21.59 9.36
CA LEU A 264 7.03 -22.85 8.75
C LEU A 264 8.23 -23.65 8.21
N ILE A 265 9.18 -23.00 7.55
CA ILE A 265 10.42 -23.64 7.05
C ILE A 265 11.25 -24.20 8.23
N GLU A 266 11.42 -23.42 9.30
CA GLU A 266 12.16 -23.89 10.47
C GLU A 266 11.46 -25.08 11.15
N ALA A 267 10.12 -25.08 11.22
CA ALA A 267 9.36 -26.21 11.73
C ALA A 267 9.57 -27.49 10.89
N LEU A 268 9.73 -27.39 9.56
CA LEU A 268 10.05 -28.55 8.73
C LEU A 268 11.40 -29.17 9.09
N TYR A 269 12.43 -28.34 9.32
CA TYR A 269 13.77 -28.84 9.73
C TYR A 269 13.76 -29.51 11.10
N ILE A 270 12.83 -29.13 11.99
CA ILE A 270 12.67 -29.76 13.31
C ILE A 270 11.93 -31.09 13.20
N ASN A 271 10.89 -31.16 12.36
CA ASN A 271 9.96 -32.29 12.33
C ASN A 271 10.35 -33.38 11.33
N ILE A 272 11.26 -33.10 10.39
CA ILE A 272 11.61 -33.99 9.29
C ILE A 272 13.11 -34.28 9.33
N ASP A 273 13.48 -35.39 9.98
CA ASP A 273 14.87 -35.80 10.24
C ASP A 273 15.75 -35.92 8.99
N ARG A 274 15.16 -36.22 7.83
CA ARG A 274 15.93 -36.35 6.58
C ARG A 274 16.41 -35.01 6.03
N LEU A 275 15.82 -33.88 6.46
CA LEU A 275 16.19 -32.57 5.93
C LEU A 275 17.54 -32.12 6.46
N GLN A 276 18.36 -31.53 5.58
CA GLN A 276 19.69 -31.02 5.90
C GLN A 276 19.80 -29.56 5.43
N LYS A 277 20.36 -28.69 6.29
CA LYS A 277 20.63 -27.28 5.96
C LYS A 277 21.94 -27.13 5.19
#